data_AF-A0A0B2SBZ5-F1
#
_entry.id   AF-A0A0B2SBZ5-F1
#
_cell.length_a   1.000
_cell.length_b   1.000
_cell.length_c   1.000
_cell.angle_alpha   90.00
_cell.angle_beta   90.00
_cell.angle_gamma   90.00
#
_symmetry.space_group_name_H-M   'P 1'
#
loop_
_entity.id
_entity.type
_entity.pdbx_description
1 polymer ?
#
loop_
_entity_poly.entity_id
_entity_poly.type
_entity_poly.pdbx_seq_one_letter_code
_entity_poly.pdbx_strand_id
1 'polypeptide(L)'
;MSYLGLGVSPGTVPVYHGTKLKVLDRRVRITELVLRCVSLGLGAVAIVLVVTDSQVKEFFSFQKKAKFTDMKALVFLVVANGLTVGYSLIQGLRCVVSMIRGNVLFNKPFAWLIFSGDQVMAYVTVAAVVAALQSGVLGRTGQAELQWMKVCNMYGKFCNQMGEGIASAFVVSLSMVVLSCISAFSLFRLYGTNKNKYAGW
;
A
#
# COMPACT_ATOMS: atom_id res chain seq x y z
N MET A 1 -7.81 65.64 5.55
CA MET A 1 -6.54 65.02 5.12
C MET A 1 -6.77 63.51 5.12
N SER A 2 -7.27 62.95 4.03
CA SER A 2 -6.47 62.42 2.91
C SER A 2 -5.60 61.23 3.35
N TYR A 3 -6.09 60.00 3.12
CA TYR A 3 -5.31 58.95 2.47
C TYR A 3 -6.26 58.07 1.65
N LEU A 4 -6.27 58.35 0.35
CA LEU A 4 -6.80 57.53 -0.74
C LEU A 4 -5.93 56.27 -0.86
N GLY A 5 -6.48 55.11 -0.48
CA GLY A 5 -5.97 53.80 -0.87
C GLY A 5 -6.86 53.23 -1.97
N LEU A 6 -6.69 53.69 -3.20
CA LEU A 6 -7.29 53.06 -4.39
C LEU A 6 -6.60 51.70 -4.63
N GLY A 7 -7.08 50.68 -3.94
CA GLY A 7 -6.81 49.28 -4.30
C GLY A 7 -7.82 48.82 -5.34
N VAL A 8 -7.46 48.96 -6.61
CA VAL A 8 -8.14 48.24 -7.70
C VAL A 8 -7.90 46.73 -7.50
N SER A 9 -8.88 46.00 -6.96
CA SER A 9 -8.82 44.54 -6.92
C SER A 9 -9.38 43.99 -8.23
N PRO A 10 -8.56 43.33 -9.07
CA PRO A 10 -8.97 42.93 -10.40
C PRO A 10 -9.98 41.78 -10.31
N GLY A 11 -11.15 42.00 -10.90
CA GLY A 11 -12.02 40.97 -11.45
C GLY A 11 -12.38 39.82 -10.51
N THR A 12 -13.60 39.87 -9.98
CA THR A 12 -14.32 38.66 -9.55
C THR A 12 -14.56 37.78 -10.77
N VAL A 13 -13.55 37.00 -11.18
CA VAL A 13 -13.76 35.85 -12.05
C VAL A 13 -14.62 34.87 -11.25
N PRO A 14 -15.79 34.43 -11.76
CA PRO A 14 -16.50 33.31 -11.15
C PRO A 14 -15.60 32.10 -11.31
N VAL A 15 -14.81 31.80 -10.29
CA VAL A 15 -13.96 30.63 -10.29
C VAL A 15 -14.91 29.43 -10.19
N TYR A 16 -15.11 28.74 -11.31
CA TYR A 16 -15.81 27.44 -11.42
C TYR A 16 -15.06 26.31 -10.64
N HIS A 17 -14.45 26.61 -9.49
CA HIS A 17 -13.70 25.69 -8.65
C HIS A 17 -14.60 24.59 -8.06
N GLY A 18 -15.88 24.86 -7.83
CA GLY A 18 -16.80 23.89 -7.20
C GLY A 18 -16.96 22.59 -8.01
N THR A 19 -17.10 22.68 -9.34
CA THR A 19 -17.35 21.50 -10.19
C THR A 19 -16.08 20.67 -10.40
N LYS A 20 -14.93 21.33 -10.65
CA LYS A 20 -13.64 20.65 -10.81
C LYS A 20 -13.19 19.95 -9.53
N LEU A 21 -13.41 20.57 -8.36
CA LEU A 21 -13.04 19.98 -7.06
C LEU A 21 -13.89 18.74 -6.72
N LYS A 22 -15.19 18.76 -7.04
CA LYS A 22 -16.10 17.61 -6.87
C LYS A 22 -15.71 16.43 -7.78
N VAL A 23 -15.34 16.71 -9.02
CA VAL A 23 -14.85 15.67 -9.96
C VAL A 23 -13.53 15.08 -9.47
N LEU A 24 -12.61 15.90 -8.97
CA LEU A 24 -11.35 15.44 -8.38
C LEU A 24 -11.60 14.57 -7.14
N ASP A 25 -12.48 14.99 -6.22
CA ASP A 25 -12.83 14.21 -5.02
C ASP A 25 -13.39 12.83 -5.39
N ARG A 26 -14.28 12.77 -6.38
CA ARG A 26 -14.83 11.52 -6.90
C ARG A 26 -13.74 10.63 -7.50
N ARG A 27 -12.82 11.19 -8.30
CA ARG A 27 -11.70 10.44 -8.88
C ARG A 27 -10.80 9.87 -7.79
N VAL A 28 -10.42 10.68 -6.79
CA VAL A 28 -9.58 10.24 -5.67
C VAL A 28 -10.23 9.09 -4.91
N ARG A 29 -11.53 9.18 -4.59
CA ARG A 29 -12.27 8.09 -3.91
C ARG A 29 -12.31 6.81 -4.73
N ILE A 30 -12.54 6.92 -6.05
CA ILE A 30 -12.53 5.76 -6.96
C ILE A 30 -11.13 5.14 -7.00
N THR A 31 -10.08 5.96 -7.12
CA THR A 31 -8.70 5.49 -7.11
C THR A 31 -8.35 4.80 -5.79
N GLU A 32 -8.74 5.37 -4.64
CA GLU A 32 -8.55 4.76 -3.33
C GLU A 32 -9.24 3.38 -3.25
N LEU A 33 -10.49 3.29 -3.70
CA LEU A 33 -11.24 2.04 -3.72
C LEU A 33 -10.59 0.98 -4.62
N VAL A 34 -10.19 1.36 -5.84
CA VAL A 34 -9.53 0.46 -6.79
C VAL A 34 -8.21 -0.05 -6.22
N LEU A 35 -7.37 0.83 -5.66
CA LEU A 35 -6.11 0.43 -5.04
C LEU A 35 -6.33 -0.54 -3.87
N ARG A 36 -7.35 -0.31 -3.04
CA ARG A 36 -7.70 -1.22 -1.93
C ARG A 36 -8.13 -2.59 -2.46
N CYS A 37 -8.95 -2.64 -3.52
CA CYS A 37 -9.35 -3.88 -4.17
C CYS A 37 -8.17 -4.64 -4.79
N VAL A 38 -7.25 -3.92 -5.43
CA VAL A 38 -6.01 -4.50 -5.98
C VAL A 38 -5.16 -5.08 -4.87
N SER A 39 -4.94 -4.34 -3.77
CA SER A 39 -4.19 -4.82 -2.60
C SER A 39 -4.83 -6.06 -1.97
N LEU A 40 -6.17 -6.11 -1.90
CA LEU A 40 -6.91 -7.28 -1.41
C LEU A 40 -6.68 -8.52 -2.29
N GLY A 41 -6.93 -8.38 -3.59
CA GLY A 41 -6.81 -9.50 -4.53
C GLY A 41 -5.38 -10.02 -4.63
N LEU A 42 -4.43 -9.13 -4.92
CA LEU A 42 -3.02 -9.51 -5.08
C LEU A 42 -2.38 -9.92 -3.75
N GLY A 43 -2.77 -9.32 -2.62
CA GLY A 43 -2.28 -9.72 -1.30
C GLY A 43 -2.74 -11.12 -0.93
N ALA A 44 -3.99 -11.49 -1.22
CA ALA A 44 -4.50 -12.85 -1.03
C ALA A 44 -3.77 -13.84 -1.95
N VAL A 45 -3.57 -13.49 -3.22
CA VAL A 45 -2.80 -14.31 -4.17
C VAL A 45 -1.36 -14.52 -3.67
N ALA A 46 -0.68 -13.46 -3.22
CA ALA A 46 0.68 -13.54 -2.69
C ALA A 46 0.77 -14.50 -1.48
N ILE A 47 -0.18 -14.40 -0.54
CA ILE A 47 -0.26 -15.30 0.62
C ILE A 47 -0.46 -16.74 0.17
N VAL A 48 -1.43 -17.00 -0.72
CA VAL A 48 -1.73 -18.36 -1.20
C VAL A 48 -0.53 -18.95 -1.92
N LEU A 49 0.10 -18.21 -2.84
CA LEU A 49 1.27 -18.68 -3.58
C LEU A 49 2.41 -19.06 -2.65
N VAL A 50 2.75 -18.23 -1.67
CA VAL A 50 3.87 -18.47 -0.75
C VAL A 50 3.56 -19.56 0.28
N VAL A 51 2.34 -19.61 0.83
CA VAL A 51 1.96 -20.58 1.86
C VAL A 51 1.80 -21.99 1.28
N THR A 52 1.26 -22.09 0.06
CA THR A 52 1.12 -23.38 -0.63
C THR A 52 2.43 -23.86 -1.24
N ASP A 53 3.45 -23.00 -1.27
CA ASP A 53 4.75 -23.37 -1.80
C ASP A 53 5.45 -24.35 -0.86
N SER A 54 5.54 -25.60 -1.32
CA SER A 54 6.35 -26.60 -0.67
C SER A 54 6.91 -27.57 -1.69
N GLN A 55 8.19 -27.87 -1.57
CA GLN A 55 8.87 -28.83 -2.44
C GLN A 55 9.70 -29.78 -1.59
N VAL A 56 9.54 -31.06 -1.83
CA VAL A 56 10.34 -32.12 -1.19
C VAL A 56 11.39 -32.61 -2.17
N LYS A 57 12.64 -32.72 -1.71
CA LYS A 57 13.76 -33.27 -2.47
C LYS A 57 14.48 -34.30 -1.61
N GLU A 58 14.82 -35.43 -2.20
CA GLU A 58 15.70 -36.41 -1.57
C GLU A 58 17.16 -36.05 -1.83
N PHE A 59 17.95 -36.00 -0.77
CA PHE A 59 19.41 -35.89 -0.84
C PHE A 59 20.00 -37.07 -0.08
N PHE A 60 20.76 -37.93 -0.78
CA PHE A 60 21.52 -39.03 -0.17
C PHE A 60 20.69 -39.84 0.86
N SER A 61 19.51 -40.34 0.45
CA SER A 61 18.57 -41.12 1.28
C SER A 61 17.84 -40.36 2.40
N PHE A 62 18.02 -39.04 2.53
CA PHE A 62 17.26 -38.17 3.44
C PHE A 62 16.30 -37.27 2.66
N GLN A 63 15.01 -37.32 3.02
CA GLN A 63 13.98 -36.42 2.52
C GLN A 63 14.08 -35.06 3.22
N LYS A 64 14.45 -33.98 2.50
CA LYS A 64 14.30 -32.60 2.99
C LYS A 64 13.16 -31.90 2.28
N LYS A 65 12.23 -31.36 3.07
CA LYS A 65 11.11 -30.54 2.60
C LYS A 65 11.46 -29.07 2.80
N ALA A 66 11.57 -28.32 1.70
CA ALA A 66 11.63 -26.86 1.75
C ALA A 66 10.21 -26.32 1.98
N LYS A 67 10.04 -25.56 3.07
CA LYS A 67 8.80 -24.84 3.38
C LYS A 67 9.08 -23.35 3.51
N PHE A 68 8.06 -22.52 3.25
CA PHE A 68 8.14 -21.08 3.49
C PHE A 68 8.49 -20.71 4.95
N THR A 69 8.17 -21.58 5.92
CA THR A 69 8.47 -21.40 7.35
C THR A 69 9.96 -21.44 7.68
N ASP A 70 10.76 -22.06 6.79
CA ASP A 70 12.20 -22.21 7.00
C ASP A 70 12.92 -20.88 6.81
N MET A 71 12.32 -19.95 6.04
CA MET A 71 12.85 -18.63 5.78
C MET A 71 12.02 -17.55 6.46
N LYS A 72 12.60 -16.92 7.49
CA LYS A 72 11.90 -15.88 8.28
C LYS A 72 11.42 -14.70 7.45
N ALA A 73 12.12 -14.36 6.36
CA ALA A 73 11.70 -13.33 5.43
C ALA A 73 10.37 -13.64 4.72
N LEU A 74 10.14 -14.90 4.36
CA LEU A 74 8.87 -15.34 3.74
C LEU A 74 7.72 -15.32 4.74
N VAL A 75 7.98 -15.74 5.97
CA VAL A 75 6.99 -15.63 7.06
C VAL A 75 6.61 -14.16 7.28
N PHE A 76 7.59 -13.26 7.31
CA PHE A 76 7.35 -11.83 7.44
C PHE A 76 6.53 -11.27 6.26
N LEU A 77 6.84 -11.69 5.02
CA LEU A 77 6.07 -11.33 3.82
C LEU A 77 4.60 -11.74 3.93
N VAL A 78 4.33 -12.99 4.36
CA VAL A 78 2.96 -13.51 4.51
C VAL A 78 2.20 -12.75 5.58
N VAL A 79 2.82 -12.50 6.74
CA VAL A 79 2.20 -11.75 7.84
C VAL A 79 1.91 -10.30 7.43
N ALA A 80 2.87 -9.62 6.78
CA ALA A 80 2.71 -8.26 6.29
C ALA A 80 1.58 -8.13 5.26
N ASN A 81 1.50 -9.06 4.30
CA ASN A 81 0.40 -9.09 3.33
C ASN A 81 -0.93 -9.42 4.01
N GLY A 82 -0.95 -10.32 5.00
CA GLY A 82 -2.15 -10.65 5.77
C GLY A 82 -2.72 -9.44 6.51
N LEU A 83 -1.86 -8.67 7.19
CA LEU A 83 -2.25 -7.40 7.83
C LEU A 83 -2.78 -6.40 6.79
N THR A 84 -2.13 -6.33 5.62
CA THR A 84 -2.50 -5.40 4.53
C THR A 84 -3.86 -5.74 3.93
N VAL A 85 -4.14 -7.02 3.73
CA VAL A 85 -5.44 -7.52 3.26
C VAL A 85 -6.52 -7.18 4.28
N GLY A 86 -6.30 -7.51 5.57
CA GLY A 86 -7.25 -7.19 6.63
C GLY A 86 -7.55 -5.69 6.72
N TYR A 87 -6.50 -4.87 6.71
CA TYR A 87 -6.62 -3.41 6.73
C TYR A 87 -7.37 -2.88 5.50
N SER A 88 -7.00 -3.34 4.30
CA SER A 88 -7.61 -2.90 3.04
C SER A 88 -9.09 -3.27 2.96
N LEU A 89 -9.51 -4.38 3.58
CA LEU A 89 -10.91 -4.80 3.63
C LEU A 89 -11.73 -3.83 4.47
N ILE A 90 -11.28 -3.55 5.70
CA ILE A 90 -11.96 -2.64 6.64
C ILE A 90 -12.11 -1.25 6.01
N GLN A 91 -11.02 -0.73 5.47
CA GLN A 91 -10.99 0.59 4.85
C GLN A 91 -11.77 0.63 3.52
N GLY A 92 -11.78 -0.47 2.75
CA GLY A 92 -12.58 -0.61 1.53
C GLY A 92 -14.08 -0.56 1.83
N LEU A 93 -14.53 -1.32 2.83
CA LEU A 93 -15.91 -1.29 3.32
C LEU A 93 -16.31 0.11 3.78
N ARG A 94 -15.45 0.81 4.53
CA ARG A 94 -15.68 2.20 4.90
C ARG A 94 -15.88 3.10 3.66
N CYS A 95 -15.05 2.94 2.63
CA CYS A 95 -15.14 3.75 1.42
C CYS A 95 -16.47 3.50 0.69
N VAL A 96 -16.87 2.23 0.53
CA VAL A 96 -18.16 1.84 -0.07
C VAL A 96 -19.35 2.41 0.72
N VAL A 97 -19.35 2.25 2.05
CA VAL A 97 -20.41 2.79 2.91
C VAL A 97 -20.48 4.32 2.81
N SER A 98 -19.33 5.01 2.73
CA SER A 98 -19.27 6.46 2.55
C SER A 98 -19.85 6.92 1.21
N MET A 99 -19.68 6.11 0.15
CA MET A 99 -20.25 6.38 -1.16
C MET A 99 -21.77 6.17 -1.19
N ILE A 100 -22.28 5.14 -0.52
CA ILE A 100 -23.72 4.83 -0.48
C ILE A 100 -24.49 5.80 0.42
N ARG A 101 -23.98 6.04 1.64
CA ARG A 101 -24.73 6.75 2.69
C ARG A 101 -24.65 8.26 2.61
N GLY A 102 -23.81 8.81 1.73
CA GLY A 102 -23.64 10.24 1.55
C GLY A 102 -23.07 10.91 2.80
N ASN A 103 -21.75 11.07 2.83
CA ASN A 103 -21.01 11.94 3.75
C ASN A 103 -20.88 11.43 5.19
N VAL A 104 -19.94 10.51 5.42
CA VAL A 104 -19.42 10.26 6.78
C VAL A 104 -18.49 11.42 7.13
N LEU A 105 -18.93 12.25 8.09
CA LEU A 105 -18.23 13.42 8.61
C LEU A 105 -16.73 13.12 8.79
N PHE A 106 -15.88 13.71 7.94
CA PHE A 106 -14.44 13.57 8.03
C PHE A 106 -13.94 14.41 9.21
N ASN A 107 -13.99 13.83 10.40
CA ASN A 107 -13.33 14.43 11.56
C ASN A 107 -11.82 14.42 11.34
N LYS A 108 -11.15 15.54 11.61
CA LYS A 108 -9.67 15.69 11.56
C LYS A 108 -8.91 14.53 12.22
N PRO A 109 -9.25 14.05 13.44
CA PRO A 109 -8.56 12.90 14.03
C PRO A 109 -8.74 11.61 13.23
N PHE A 110 -9.90 11.43 12.59
CA PHE A 110 -10.17 10.25 11.77
C PHE A 110 -9.34 10.25 10.48
N ALA A 111 -9.14 11.42 9.87
CA ALA A 111 -8.24 11.57 8.71
C ALA A 111 -6.79 11.22 9.07
N TRP A 112 -6.34 11.66 10.25
CA TRP A 112 -5.01 11.33 10.78
C TRP A 112 -4.85 9.83 11.05
N LEU A 113 -5.88 9.18 11.59
CA LEU A 113 -5.85 7.73 11.83
C LEU A 113 -5.70 6.94 10.52
N ILE A 114 -6.46 7.30 9.48
CA ILE A 114 -6.34 6.67 8.16
C ILE A 114 -4.93 6.87 7.61
N PHE A 115 -4.44 8.12 7.61
CA PHE A 115 -3.11 8.44 7.10
C PHE A 115 -2.01 7.66 7.84
N SER A 116 -2.04 7.64 9.17
CA SER A 116 -1.10 6.87 9.98
C SER A 116 -1.15 5.38 9.66
N GLY A 117 -2.36 4.81 9.54
CA GLY A 117 -2.55 3.41 9.16
C GLY A 117 -2.00 3.09 7.76
N ASP A 118 -2.36 3.87 6.74
CA ASP A 118 -1.85 3.70 5.37
C ASP A 118 -0.32 3.80 5.34
N GLN A 119 0.27 4.72 6.12
CA GLN A 119 1.71 4.90 6.21
C GLN A 119 2.42 3.70 6.84
N VAL A 120 1.90 3.18 7.97
CA VAL A 120 2.46 2.00 8.64
C VAL A 120 2.41 0.79 7.70
N MET A 121 1.28 0.58 7.03
CA MET A 121 1.14 -0.54 6.09
C MET A 121 2.07 -0.40 4.88
N ALA A 122 2.27 0.81 4.35
CA ALA A 122 3.24 1.05 3.29
C ALA A 122 4.67 0.67 3.74
N TYR A 123 5.12 1.13 4.92
CA TYR A 123 6.46 0.78 5.40
C TYR A 123 6.64 -0.70 5.68
N VAL A 124 5.67 -1.34 6.33
CA VAL A 124 5.74 -2.77 6.65
C VAL A 124 5.76 -3.63 5.37
N THR A 125 4.93 -3.30 4.37
CA THR A 125 4.91 -4.04 3.10
C THR A 125 6.20 -3.84 2.30
N VAL A 126 6.73 -2.62 2.21
CA VAL A 126 8.02 -2.35 1.56
C VAL A 126 9.14 -3.15 2.24
N ALA A 127 9.23 -3.09 3.57
CA ALA A 127 10.25 -3.82 4.31
C ALA A 127 10.14 -5.34 4.09
N ALA A 128 8.93 -5.88 4.09
CA ALA A 128 8.71 -7.31 3.91
C ALA A 128 9.05 -7.78 2.49
N VAL A 129 8.67 -7.02 1.46
CA VAL A 129 9.01 -7.33 0.07
C VAL A 129 10.51 -7.25 -0.15
N VAL A 130 11.18 -6.21 0.35
CA VAL A 130 12.64 -6.07 0.20
C VAL A 130 13.37 -7.21 0.90
N ALA A 131 12.96 -7.58 2.12
CA ALA A 131 13.56 -8.70 2.85
C ALA A 131 13.38 -10.04 2.11
N ALA A 132 12.18 -10.30 1.57
CA ALA A 132 11.90 -11.51 0.80
C ALA A 132 12.61 -11.52 -0.56
N LEU A 133 12.74 -10.37 -1.22
CA LEU A 133 13.44 -10.24 -2.49
C LEU A 133 14.94 -10.48 -2.30
N GLN A 134 15.57 -9.84 -1.31
CA GLN A 134 16.98 -10.07 -0.98
C GLN A 134 17.25 -11.55 -0.68
N SER A 135 16.37 -12.15 0.12
CA SER A 135 16.37 -13.56 0.45
C SER A 135 16.29 -14.47 -0.80
N GLY A 136 15.38 -14.15 -1.74
CA GLY A 136 15.23 -14.88 -3.00
C GLY A 136 16.44 -14.72 -3.93
N VAL A 137 17.02 -13.52 -3.99
CA VAL A 137 18.25 -13.25 -4.76
C VAL A 137 19.39 -14.10 -4.22
N LEU A 138 19.60 -14.12 -2.90
CA LEU A 138 20.61 -14.98 -2.26
C LEU A 138 20.39 -16.46 -2.59
N GLY A 139 19.14 -16.93 -2.56
CA GLY A 139 18.80 -18.31 -2.95
C GLY A 139 19.11 -18.64 -4.41
N ARG A 140 19.06 -17.65 -5.31
CA ARG A 140 19.29 -17.82 -6.75
C ARG A 140 20.75 -17.67 -7.14
N THR A 141 21.43 -16.65 -6.64
CA THR A 141 22.84 -16.35 -6.99
C THR A 141 23.81 -17.12 -6.11
N GLY A 142 23.43 -17.47 -4.87
CA GLY A 142 24.36 -17.90 -3.83
C GLY A 142 25.29 -16.77 -3.40
N GLN A 143 26.10 -17.02 -2.38
CA GLN A 143 27.12 -16.08 -1.91
C GLN A 143 28.34 -16.86 -1.40
N ALA A 144 29.44 -16.83 -2.16
CA ALA A 144 30.63 -17.65 -1.90
C ALA A 144 31.29 -17.30 -0.56
N GLU A 145 31.37 -16.00 -0.24
CA GLU A 145 31.92 -15.48 1.04
C GLU A 145 31.18 -16.02 2.28
N LEU A 146 29.88 -16.33 2.13
CA LEU A 146 29.06 -16.90 3.21
C LEU A 146 28.90 -18.42 3.08
N GLN A 147 29.63 -19.05 2.15
CA GLN A 147 29.47 -20.45 1.75
C GLN A 147 28.01 -20.82 1.39
N TRP A 148 27.23 -19.84 0.92
CA TRP A 148 25.81 -20.02 0.63
C TRP A 148 25.63 -20.57 -0.80
N MET A 149 25.18 -21.82 -0.88
CA MET A 149 24.97 -22.51 -2.15
C MET A 149 23.69 -22.06 -2.87
N LYS A 150 23.66 -22.20 -4.20
CA LYS A 150 22.50 -21.87 -5.05
C LYS A 150 21.33 -22.83 -4.82
N VAL A 151 20.45 -22.50 -3.88
CA VAL A 151 19.29 -23.32 -3.49
C VAL A 151 18.28 -23.45 -4.64
N CYS A 152 18.05 -22.38 -5.41
CA CYS A 152 17.06 -22.39 -6.48
C CYS A 152 17.41 -23.30 -7.66
N ASN A 153 18.68 -23.70 -7.82
CA ASN A 153 19.04 -24.71 -8.82
C ASN A 153 18.52 -26.11 -8.42
N MET A 154 18.43 -26.37 -7.11
CA MET A 154 17.91 -27.62 -6.58
C MET A 154 16.38 -27.60 -6.44
N TYR A 155 15.81 -26.46 -6.02
CA TYR A 155 14.38 -26.27 -5.74
C TYR A 155 13.73 -25.28 -6.72
N GLY A 156 13.86 -25.52 -8.02
CA GLY A 156 13.40 -24.58 -9.05
C GLY A 156 11.89 -24.29 -9.04
N LYS A 157 11.05 -25.29 -8.77
CA LYS A 157 9.58 -25.11 -8.68
C LYS A 157 9.23 -24.17 -7.52
N PHE A 158 9.82 -24.42 -6.35
CA PHE A 158 9.65 -23.58 -5.17
C PHE A 158 10.09 -22.14 -5.47
N CYS A 159 11.30 -21.95 -5.98
CA CYS A 159 11.79 -20.60 -6.26
C CYS A 159 10.97 -19.84 -7.33
N ASN A 160 10.41 -20.53 -8.33
CA ASN A 160 9.54 -19.87 -9.31
C ASN A 160 8.21 -19.43 -8.67
N GLN A 161 7.56 -20.33 -7.93
CA GLN A 161 6.28 -20.03 -7.26
C GLN A 161 6.44 -18.95 -6.17
N MET A 162 7.49 -19.04 -5.36
CA MET A 162 7.91 -17.99 -4.43
C MET A 162 8.13 -16.65 -5.14
N GLY A 163 8.79 -16.67 -6.31
CA GLY A 163 9.04 -15.47 -7.12
C GLY A 163 7.75 -14.79 -7.59
N GLU A 164 6.75 -15.56 -8.03
CA GLU A 164 5.42 -15.05 -8.39
C GLU A 164 4.70 -14.44 -7.16
N GLY A 165 4.84 -15.08 -5.99
CA GLY A 165 4.35 -14.54 -4.72
C GLY A 165 5.01 -13.22 -4.32
N ILE A 166 6.33 -13.08 -4.51
CA ILE A 166 7.05 -11.82 -4.25
C ILE A 166 6.64 -10.74 -5.26
N ALA A 167 6.49 -11.10 -6.54
CA ALA A 167 6.09 -10.16 -7.58
C ALA A 167 4.69 -9.57 -7.31
N SER A 168 3.73 -10.41 -6.91
CA SER A 168 2.40 -9.94 -6.50
C SER A 168 2.46 -9.07 -5.24
N ALA A 169 3.23 -9.45 -4.22
CA ALA A 169 3.44 -8.64 -3.02
C ALA A 169 4.14 -7.29 -3.31
N PHE A 170 5.02 -7.21 -4.31
CA PHE A 170 5.64 -5.96 -4.74
C PHE A 170 4.61 -4.98 -5.31
N VAL A 171 3.67 -5.46 -6.11
CA VAL A 171 2.56 -4.62 -6.60
C VAL A 171 1.68 -4.13 -5.44
N VAL A 172 1.40 -5.00 -4.45
CA VAL A 172 0.68 -4.62 -3.22
C VAL A 172 1.45 -3.54 -2.45
N SER A 173 2.77 -3.64 -2.35
CA SER A 173 3.59 -2.64 -1.67
C SER A 173 3.51 -1.28 -2.40
N LEU A 174 3.59 -1.27 -3.72
CA LEU A 174 3.42 -0.05 -4.52
C LEU A 174 2.03 0.57 -4.36
N SER A 175 0.97 -0.23 -4.37
CA SER A 175 -0.39 0.29 -4.17
C SER A 175 -0.56 0.90 -2.78
N MET A 176 0.04 0.32 -1.74
CA MET A 176 0.01 0.89 -0.37
C MET A 176 0.78 2.21 -0.27
N VAL A 177 1.92 2.34 -0.96
CA VAL A 177 2.66 3.62 -1.04
C VAL A 177 1.80 4.71 -1.70
N VAL A 178 1.14 4.39 -2.82
CA VAL A 178 0.25 5.35 -3.49
C VAL A 178 -0.94 5.72 -2.61
N LEU A 179 -1.53 4.75 -1.90
CA LEU A 179 -2.61 5.02 -0.93
C LEU A 179 -2.16 5.97 0.18
N SER A 180 -0.96 5.78 0.73
CA SER A 180 -0.35 6.68 1.71
C SER A 180 -0.19 8.12 1.15
N CYS A 181 0.25 8.27 -0.10
CA CYS A 181 0.34 9.58 -0.73
C CYS A 181 -1.05 10.23 -0.92
N ILE A 182 -2.05 9.45 -1.30
CA ILE A 182 -3.43 9.93 -1.46
C ILE A 182 -4.01 10.38 -0.11
N SER A 183 -3.82 9.59 0.95
CA SER A 183 -4.32 9.94 2.28
C SER A 183 -3.61 11.17 2.85
N ALA A 184 -2.29 11.30 2.64
CA ALA A 184 -1.54 12.53 2.96
C ALA A 184 -2.12 13.75 2.23
N PHE A 185 -2.32 13.64 0.91
CA PHE A 185 -2.91 14.72 0.11
C PHE A 185 -4.30 15.12 0.63
N SER A 186 -5.14 14.14 0.97
CA SER A 186 -6.48 14.37 1.51
C SER A 186 -6.43 15.10 2.86
N LEU A 187 -5.48 14.74 3.73
CA LEU A 187 -5.27 15.34 5.04
C LEU A 187 -4.81 16.80 4.91
N PHE A 188 -3.80 17.08 4.10
CA PHE A 188 -3.29 18.45 3.93
C PHE A 188 -4.34 19.39 3.33
N ARG A 189 -5.16 18.91 2.38
CA ARG A 189 -6.27 19.68 1.81
C ARG A 189 -7.34 20.02 2.85
N LEU A 190 -7.60 19.12 3.80
CA LEU A 190 -8.55 19.33 4.89
C LEU A 190 -8.11 20.46 5.83
N TYR A 191 -6.80 20.58 6.09
CA TYR A 191 -6.24 21.68 6.89
C TYR A 191 -6.20 23.01 6.11
N GLY A 192 -5.84 22.99 4.82
CA GLY A 192 -5.79 24.19 3.98
C GLY A 192 -7.15 24.88 3.81
N THR A 193 -8.24 24.11 3.70
CA THR A 193 -9.60 24.65 3.58
C THR A 193 -10.06 25.43 4.83
N ASN A 194 -9.48 25.13 5.99
CA ASN A 194 -9.87 25.76 7.25
C ASN A 194 -9.33 27.21 7.37
N LYS A 195 -8.14 27.50 6.81
CA LYS A 195 -7.57 28.85 6.84
C LYS A 195 -8.44 29.88 6.10
N ASN A 196 -9.08 29.47 5.01
CA ASN A 196 -9.99 30.36 4.25
C ASN A 196 -11.30 30.68 4.98
N LYS A 197 -11.68 29.92 6.03
CA LYS A 197 -12.87 30.26 6.83
C LYS A 197 -12.60 31.33 7.89
N TYR A 198 -11.34 31.55 8.27
CA TYR A 198 -10.95 32.53 9.29
C TYR A 198 -10.32 33.80 8.71
N ALA A 199 -10.06 33.86 7.40
CA ALA A 199 -9.52 35.04 6.73
C ALA A 199 -10.60 35.97 6.12
N GLY A 200 -11.87 35.78 6.51
CA GLY A 200 -13.03 36.51 5.99
C GLY A 200 -13.77 37.36 7.02
N TRP A 201 -13.11 37.72 8.13
CA TRP A 201 -13.58 38.71 9.10
C TRP A 201 -12.58 39.86 9.18
#